data_AF-A0A922CC00-F1
#
_entry.id   AF-A0A922CC00-F1
#
_cell.length_a   1.000
_cell.length_b   1.000
_cell.length_c   1.000
_cell.angle_alpha   90.00
_cell.angle_beta   90.00
_cell.angle_gamma   90.00
#
_symmetry.space_group_name_H-M   'P 1'
#
loop_
_entity.id
_entity.type
_entity.pdbx_description
1 polymer ?
#
loop_
_entity_poly.entity_id
_entity_poly.type
_entity_poly.pdbx_seq_one_letter_code
_entity_poly.pdbx_strand_id
1 'polypeptide(L)'
;MVGEDRYTKPQTFADCIGNELPLGWEEAYDPQIGPYYINHVNQVTQLEDPRLEWLSVQEAMLRDYLHTAQEALEELQTLTFMRIMDEMTAEG
;
A
#
# COMPACT_ATOMS: atom_id res chain seq x y z
N MET A 1 -29.33 28.79 3.95
CA MET A 1 -29.56 27.36 4.20
C MET A 1 -29.65 26.68 2.85
N VAL A 2 -28.52 26.20 2.34
CA VAL A 2 -28.43 25.15 1.32
C VAL A 2 -27.28 24.28 1.82
N GLY A 3 -27.59 23.02 2.12
CA GLY A 3 -26.70 22.09 2.78
C GLY A 3 -25.48 21.80 1.91
N GLU A 4 -24.32 21.79 2.54
CA GLU A 4 -23.11 21.21 1.94
C GLU A 4 -23.31 19.69 1.94
N ASP A 5 -23.79 19.19 0.80
CA ASP A 5 -23.82 17.77 0.47
C ASP A 5 -22.40 17.20 0.59
N ARG A 6 -22.14 16.53 1.72
CA ARG A 6 -20.90 15.81 2.07
C ARG A 6 -20.66 14.55 1.21
N TYR A 7 -21.14 14.53 -0.03
CA TYR A 7 -20.90 13.46 -1.00
C TYR A 7 -20.06 14.00 -2.16
N THR A 8 -18.96 14.68 -1.84
CA THR A 8 -18.00 15.12 -2.86
C THR A 8 -17.27 13.90 -3.38
N LYS A 9 -17.70 13.45 -4.56
CA LYS A 9 -16.94 12.54 -5.41
C LYS A 9 -15.48 13.01 -5.47
N PRO A 10 -14.49 12.15 -5.17
CA PRO A 10 -13.08 12.53 -5.18
C PRO A 10 -12.72 13.17 -6.52
N GLN A 11 -12.15 14.38 -6.49
CA GLN A 11 -11.83 15.17 -7.68
C GLN A 11 -10.72 14.56 -8.54
N THR A 12 -9.92 13.65 -7.97
CA THR A 12 -8.83 12.95 -8.66
C THR A 12 -8.65 11.54 -8.10
N PHE A 13 -8.10 10.62 -8.91
CA PHE A 13 -7.77 9.26 -8.47
C PHE A 13 -6.78 9.23 -7.30
N ALA A 14 -6.01 10.31 -7.09
CA ALA A 14 -5.10 10.47 -5.97
C ALA A 14 -5.82 10.69 -4.62
N ASP A 15 -7.00 11.28 -4.65
CA ASP A 15 -7.86 11.47 -3.46
C ASP A 15 -8.40 10.12 -2.95
N CYS A 16 -8.45 9.10 -3.83
CA CYS A 16 -8.92 7.75 -3.53
C CYS A 16 -7.84 6.82 -2.93
N ILE A 17 -6.58 7.26 -2.80
CA ILE A 17 -5.45 6.35 -2.52
C ILE A 17 -4.58 6.81 -1.35
N GLY A 18 -4.64 8.08 -0.93
CA GLY A 18 -3.68 8.63 0.04
C GLY A 18 -4.24 9.22 1.33
N ASN A 19 -5.50 9.67 1.34
CA ASN A 19 -6.03 10.45 2.46
C ASN A 19 -7.25 9.83 3.15
N GLU A 20 -7.87 8.83 2.54
CA GLU A 20 -9.01 8.12 3.12
C GLU A 20 -8.58 7.17 4.24
N LEU A 21 -9.26 7.24 5.38
CA LEU A 21 -9.04 6.31 6.48
C LEU A 21 -9.45 4.90 6.06
N PRO A 22 -8.89 3.84 6.68
CA PRO A 22 -9.31 2.49 6.37
C PRO A 22 -10.81 2.29 6.62
N LEU A 23 -11.41 1.27 6.00
CA LEU A 23 -12.85 1.03 6.10
C LEU A 23 -13.32 0.96 7.57
N GLY A 24 -14.33 1.77 7.89
CA GLY A 24 -14.93 1.82 9.23
C GLY A 24 -14.14 2.67 10.23
N TRP A 25 -13.15 3.45 9.79
CA TRP A 25 -12.50 4.46 10.60
C TRP A 25 -13.07 5.86 10.35
N GLU A 26 -13.17 6.65 11.41
CA GLU A 26 -13.59 8.05 11.39
C GLU A 26 -12.54 8.91 12.10
N GLU A 27 -12.15 10.04 11.51
CA GLU A 27 -11.31 11.06 12.14
C GLU A 27 -12.23 12.06 12.84
N ALA A 28 -12.01 12.25 14.13
CA ALA A 28 -12.73 13.20 14.96
C ALA A 28 -11.73 14.14 15.63
N TYR A 29 -12.22 15.28 16.10
CA TYR A 29 -11.40 16.31 16.74
C TYR A 29 -11.95 16.65 18.11
N ASP A 30 -11.07 16.61 19.12
CA ASP A 30 -11.35 17.08 20.46
C ASP A 30 -10.54 18.37 20.77
N PRO A 31 -11.15 19.42 21.33
CA PRO A 31 -10.44 20.68 21.61
C PRO A 31 -9.32 20.60 22.65
N GLN A 32 -9.30 19.55 23.49
CA GLN A 32 -8.29 19.35 24.54
C GLN A 32 -7.18 18.40 24.08
N ILE A 33 -7.54 17.36 23.33
CA ILE A 33 -6.64 16.26 22.97
C ILE A 33 -6.13 16.38 21.52
N GLY A 34 -6.88 17.05 20.65
CA GLY A 34 -6.59 17.19 19.22
C GLY A 34 -7.29 16.14 18.36
N PRO A 35 -6.77 15.83 17.16
CA PRO A 35 -7.33 14.81 16.29
C PRO A 35 -7.17 13.42 16.90
N TYR A 36 -8.22 12.60 16.76
CA TYR A 36 -8.25 11.20 17.19
C TYR A 36 -9.06 10.35 16.20
N TYR A 37 -8.85 9.05 16.24
CA TYR A 37 -9.40 8.11 15.26
C TYR A 37 -10.32 7.09 15.95
N ILE A 38 -11.51 6.91 15.41
CA ILE A 38 -12.54 6.01 15.90
C ILE A 38 -12.64 4.84 14.92
N ASN A 39 -12.48 3.61 15.41
CA ASN A 39 -12.69 2.39 14.65
C ASN A 39 -14.07 1.82 14.99
N HIS A 40 -15.03 1.95 14.08
CA HIS A 40 -16.39 1.45 14.25
C HIS A 40 -16.50 -0.08 14.11
N VAL A 41 -15.52 -0.73 13.48
CA VAL A 41 -15.48 -2.19 13.30
C VAL A 41 -15.13 -2.87 14.62
N ASN A 42 -14.06 -2.39 15.27
CA ASN A 42 -13.56 -2.93 16.52
C ASN A 42 -14.10 -2.19 17.76
N GLN A 43 -14.87 -1.11 17.54
CA GLN A 43 -15.42 -0.25 18.60
C GLN A 43 -14.35 0.31 19.53
N VAL A 44 -13.22 0.73 18.97
CA VAL A 44 -12.09 1.32 19.71
C VAL A 44 -11.81 2.75 19.24
N THR A 45 -11.21 3.55 20.12
CA THR A 45 -10.75 4.90 19.81
C THR A 45 -9.27 5.01 20.14
N GLN A 46 -8.47 5.63 19.26
CA GLN A 46 -7.04 5.80 19.44
C GLN A 46 -6.55 7.15 18.93
N LEU A 47 -5.41 7.60 19.43
CA LEU A 47 -4.77 8.85 18.99
C LEU A 47 -3.86 8.64 17.77
N GLU A 48 -3.32 7.43 17.62
CA GLU A 48 -2.43 7.08 16.52
C GLU A 48 -3.21 6.91 15.21
N ASP A 49 -2.66 7.49 14.15
CA ASP A 49 -3.26 7.46 12.82
C ASP A 49 -3.16 6.05 12.22
N PRO A 50 -4.30 5.39 11.96
CA PRO A 50 -4.31 4.02 11.44
C PRO A 50 -3.74 3.91 10.02
N ARG A 51 -3.63 5.03 9.29
CA ARG A 51 -3.02 5.07 7.95
C ARG A 51 -1.52 4.79 8.01
N LEU A 52 -0.84 5.16 9.09
CA LEU A 52 0.60 4.91 9.24
C LEU A 52 0.90 3.40 9.31
N GLU A 53 0.10 2.68 10.08
CA GLU A 53 0.19 1.22 10.16
C GLU A 53 -0.06 0.60 8.78
N TRP A 54 -1.10 1.06 8.08
CA TRP A 54 -1.43 0.52 6.76
C TRP A 54 -0.37 0.83 5.69
N LEU A 55 0.22 2.03 5.71
CA LEU A 55 1.32 2.40 4.83
C LEU A 55 2.54 1.50 5.05
N SER A 56 2.88 1.19 6.31
CA SER A 56 3.98 0.28 6.61
C SER A 56 3.75 -1.12 6.04
N VAL A 57 2.52 -1.63 6.15
CA VAL A 57 2.12 -2.93 5.61
C VAL A 57 2.18 -2.91 4.08
N GLN A 58 1.67 -1.86 3.44
CA GLN A 58 1.79 -1.71 1.99
C GLN A 58 3.24 -1.68 1.53
N GLU A 59 4.09 -0.91 2.20
CA GLU A 59 5.51 -0.83 1.85
C GLU A 59 6.17 -2.20 1.97
N ALA A 60 5.89 -2.96 3.04
CA ALA A 60 6.41 -4.30 3.22
C ALA A 60 5.97 -5.24 2.09
N MET A 61 4.69 -5.21 1.70
CA MET A 61 4.18 -6.01 0.58
C MET A 61 4.85 -5.65 -0.75
N LEU A 62 5.03 -4.37 -1.03
CA LEU A 62 5.71 -3.91 -2.24
C LEU A 62 7.18 -4.34 -2.26
N ARG A 63 7.87 -4.26 -1.13
CA ARG A 63 9.26 -4.73 -1.00
C ARG A 63 9.36 -6.23 -1.27
N ASP A 64 8.47 -7.02 -0.69
CA ASP A 64 8.42 -8.47 -0.89
C ASP A 64 8.20 -8.84 -2.36
N TYR A 65 7.21 -8.21 -2.99
CA TYR A 65 6.95 -8.39 -4.42
C TYR A 65 8.16 -8.04 -5.29
N LEU A 66 8.82 -6.91 -5.01
CA LEU A 66 10.02 -6.48 -5.74
C LEU A 66 11.17 -7.46 -5.56
N HIS A 67 11.35 -8.00 -4.35
CA HIS A 67 12.37 -9.02 -4.08
C HIS A 67 12.11 -10.29 -4.89
N THR A 68 10.88 -10.83 -4.83
CA THR A 68 10.50 -12.01 -5.59
C THR A 68 10.68 -11.80 -7.11
N ALA A 69 10.30 -10.62 -7.61
CA ALA A 69 10.48 -10.29 -9.03
C ALA A 69 11.96 -10.23 -9.43
N GLN A 70 12.84 -9.75 -8.55
CA GLN A 70 14.29 -9.73 -8.79
C GLN A 70 14.88 -11.15 -8.79
N GLU A 71 14.49 -11.99 -7.82
CA GLU A 71 14.93 -13.40 -7.77
C GLU A 71 14.53 -14.16 -9.04
N ALA A 72 13.29 -14.01 -9.49
CA ALA A 72 12.82 -14.63 -10.72
C ALA A 72 13.60 -14.15 -11.96
N LEU A 73 13.97 -12.87 -12.00
CA LEU A 73 14.78 -12.32 -13.08
C LEU A 73 16.21 -12.88 -13.06
N GLU A 74 16.82 -13.02 -11.88
CA GLU A 74 18.16 -13.59 -11.71
C GLU A 74 18.20 -15.07 -12.10
N GLU A 75 17.15 -15.83 -11.76
CA GLU A 75 17.01 -17.22 -12.19
C GLU A 75 16.93 -17.31 -13.73
N LEU A 76 16.12 -16.45 -14.37
CA LEU A 76 16.03 -16.39 -15.83
C LEU A 76 17.37 -16.00 -16.48
N GLN A 77 18.09 -15.05 -15.91
CA GLN A 77 19.42 -14.68 -16.40
C GLN A 77 20.39 -15.86 -16.32
N THR A 78 20.39 -16.56 -15.18
CA THR A 78 21.24 -17.73 -14.94
C THR A 78 20.92 -18.86 -15.91
N LEU A 79 19.64 -19.18 -16.10
CA LEU A 79 19.19 -20.19 -17.07
C LEU A 79 19.56 -19.82 -18.50
N THR A 80 19.36 -18.55 -18.88
CA THR A 80 19.71 -18.05 -20.21
C THR A 80 21.21 -18.16 -20.45
N PHE A 81 22.03 -17.80 -19.46
CA PHE A 81 23.48 -17.92 -19.53
C PHE A 81 23.94 -19.37 -19.69
N MET A 82 23.40 -20.29 -18.88
CA MET A 82 23.72 -21.72 -18.99
C MET A 82 23.33 -22.30 -20.35
N ARG A 83 22.15 -21.93 -20.86
CA ARG A 83 21.69 -22.34 -22.18
C ARG A 83 22.66 -21.89 -23.29
N ILE A 84 23.09 -20.62 -23.26
CA ILE A 84 24.04 -20.10 -24.25
C ILE A 84 25.39 -20.85 -24.18
N MET A 85 25.87 -21.17 -22.98
CA MET A 85 27.12 -21.94 -22.83
C MET A 85 27.01 -23.38 -23.37
N ASP A 86 25.86 -24.03 -23.18
CA ASP A 86 25.60 -25.36 -23.74
C ASP A 86 25.60 -25.33 -25.28
N GLU A 87 24.93 -24.33 -25.86
CA GLU A 87 24.92 -24.10 -27.32
C GLU A 87 26.35 -23.88 -27.85
N MET A 88 27.19 -23.07 -27.19
CA MET A 88 28.58 -22.83 -27.60
C MET A 88 29.49 -24.06 -27.46
N THR A 89 29.19 -24.96 -26.53
CA THR A 89 29.98 -26.18 -26.29
C THR A 89 29.62 -27.28 -27.29
N ALA A 90 28.40 -27.28 -27.82
CA ALA A 90 27.93 -28.23 -28.83
C ALA A 90 28.46 -27.97 -30.26
N GLU A 91 28.93 -26.75 -30.53
CA GLU A 91 29.47 -26.34 -31.84
C GLU A 91 31.01 -26.50 -31.97
N GLY A 92 31.67 -27.14 -30.98
CA GLY A 92 33.13 -27.31 -30.88
C GLY A 92 33.65 -28.72 -31.13
#